data_AF-A0A6J8C602-F1
#
_entry.id   AF-A0A6J8C602-F1
#
_cell.length_a   1.000
_cell.length_b   1.000
_cell.length_c   1.000
_cell.angle_alpha   90.00
_cell.angle_beta   90.00
_cell.angle_gamma   90.00
#
_symmetry.space_group_name_H-M   'P 1'
#
loop_
_entity.id
_entity.type
_entity.pdbx_description
1 polymer ?
#
loop_
_entity_poly.entity_id
_entity_poly.type
_entity_poly.pdbx_seq_one_letter_code
_entity_poly.pdbx_strand_id
1 'polypeptide(L)'
;MKAHGNAKDSQSRPFFKTDLSVLDNIKEETRETKPRQLFKKLVDDAGGPLYSSSASSEPRNLQQIYNIRSSTKAATKTDQLTHLVAQIRESTFVHELAADGESLQYVLASEKQLMDLDTFCTHQLHFSVFSVDSTFNIGNYYVTNTCFENLRVVHASGKYKGRHPLEMGPTFVHTHRDENSYLRFLVHLIV
;
A
#
# COMPACT_ATOMS: atom_id res chain seq x y z
N MET A 1 36.19 13.45 -22.73
CA MET A 1 34.83 13.66 -22.20
C MET A 1 34.84 14.86 -21.28
N LYS A 2 34.01 15.88 -21.51
CA LYS A 2 33.87 17.03 -20.58
C LYS A 2 33.12 16.57 -19.33
N ALA A 3 33.62 16.94 -18.16
CA ALA A 3 32.95 16.67 -16.88
C ALA A 3 31.65 17.47 -16.79
N HIS A 4 30.58 16.83 -16.31
CA HIS A 4 29.29 17.48 -16.08
C HIS A 4 29.39 18.41 -14.84
N GLY A 5 28.63 19.52 -14.84
CA GLY A 5 28.75 20.64 -13.89
C GLY A 5 28.49 20.36 -12.40
N ASN A 6 28.29 19.09 -12.00
CA ASN A 6 28.16 18.66 -10.60
C ASN A 6 29.28 17.69 -10.15
N ALA A 7 30.30 17.46 -10.99
CA ALA A 7 31.45 16.65 -10.61
C ALA A 7 32.33 17.43 -9.62
N LYS A 8 32.25 17.06 -8.33
CA LYS A 8 33.05 17.68 -7.25
C LYS A 8 34.53 17.29 -7.27
N ASP A 9 34.95 16.44 -8.20
CA ASP A 9 36.31 15.95 -8.28
C ASP A 9 36.79 15.94 -9.74
N SER A 10 37.74 16.82 -10.05
CA SER A 10 38.39 16.91 -11.36
C SER A 10 39.26 15.69 -11.68
N GLN A 11 39.43 14.79 -10.71
CA GLN A 11 40.14 13.51 -10.77
C GLN A 11 39.19 12.31 -10.59
N SER A 12 37.92 12.44 -10.97
CA SER A 12 36.94 11.35 -10.91
C SER A 12 37.44 10.12 -11.67
N ARG A 13 37.60 8.99 -10.96
CA ARG A 13 37.92 7.69 -11.57
C ARG A 13 36.98 7.42 -12.75
N PRO A 14 37.47 6.86 -13.87
CA PRO A 14 36.61 6.53 -15.00
C PRO A 14 35.50 5.58 -14.54
N PHE A 15 34.26 5.90 -14.86
CA PHE A 15 33.14 5.03 -14.58
C PHE A 15 33.09 3.92 -15.63
N PHE A 16 33.37 2.69 -15.21
CA PHE A 16 33.18 1.50 -16.04
C PHE A 16 31.83 0.87 -15.72
N LYS A 17 30.99 0.73 -16.76
CA LYS A 17 29.73 0.02 -16.64
C LYS A 17 30.02 -1.47 -16.53
N THR A 18 29.33 -2.16 -15.62
CA THR A 18 29.39 -3.62 -15.49
C THR A 18 28.74 -4.27 -16.72
N ASP A 19 29.32 -5.35 -17.20
CA ASP A 19 28.82 -6.09 -18.35
C ASP A 19 27.41 -6.63 -18.10
N LEU A 20 26.60 -6.67 -19.16
CA LEU A 20 25.21 -7.13 -19.07
C LEU A 20 25.13 -8.60 -18.59
N SER A 21 26.04 -9.46 -19.05
CA SER A 21 26.15 -10.85 -18.61
C SER A 21 26.33 -10.98 -17.10
N VAL A 22 27.19 -10.14 -16.51
CA VAL A 22 27.42 -10.13 -15.05
C VAL A 22 26.16 -9.65 -14.33
N LEU A 23 25.47 -8.63 -14.85
CA LEU A 23 24.22 -8.15 -14.26
C LEU A 23 23.11 -9.22 -14.31
N ASP A 24 23.02 -9.98 -15.40
CA ASP A 24 22.03 -11.04 -15.55
C ASP A 24 22.37 -12.24 -14.65
N ASN A 25 23.63 -12.63 -14.53
CA ASN A 25 24.08 -13.63 -13.54
C ASN A 25 23.73 -13.21 -12.11
N ILE A 26 23.90 -11.92 -11.76
CA ILE A 26 23.49 -11.42 -10.44
C ILE A 26 21.98 -11.56 -10.25
N LYS A 27 21.15 -11.23 -11.25
CA LYS A 27 19.68 -11.35 -11.12
C LYS A 27 19.24 -12.79 -10.91
N GLU A 28 19.89 -13.75 -11.57
CA GLU A 28 19.56 -15.18 -11.45
C GLU A 28 20.03 -15.76 -10.11
N GLU A 29 21.30 -15.54 -9.75
CA GLU A 29 21.91 -16.20 -8.59
C GLU A 29 21.60 -15.54 -7.23
N THR A 30 21.16 -14.28 -7.20
CA THR A 30 20.81 -13.57 -5.94
C THR A 30 19.60 -14.17 -5.20
N ARG A 31 18.82 -15.02 -5.87
CA ARG A 31 17.69 -15.74 -5.29
C ARG A 31 18.16 -16.84 -4.33
N GLU A 32 19.16 -17.60 -4.76
CA GLU A 32 19.65 -18.80 -4.06
C GLU A 32 20.85 -18.52 -3.14
N THR A 33 21.70 -17.55 -3.48
CA THR A 33 23.00 -17.36 -2.82
C THR A 33 23.05 -16.08 -1.97
N LYS A 34 23.78 -16.12 -0.83
CA LYS A 34 23.99 -14.92 -0.01
C LYS A 34 24.85 -13.89 -0.78
N PRO A 35 24.52 -12.57 -0.70
CA PRO A 35 25.20 -11.54 -1.49
C PRO A 35 26.73 -11.53 -1.40
N ARG A 36 27.30 -11.76 -0.21
CA ARG A 36 28.75 -11.83 -0.01
C ARG A 36 29.39 -13.05 -0.69
N GLN A 37 28.71 -14.20 -0.67
CA GLN A 37 29.20 -15.42 -1.31
C GLN A 37 29.14 -15.27 -2.84
N LEU A 38 28.02 -14.72 -3.34
CA LEU A 38 27.86 -14.44 -4.76
C LEU A 38 28.89 -13.43 -5.28
N PHE A 39 29.16 -12.36 -4.52
CA PHE A 39 30.21 -11.40 -4.86
C PHE A 39 31.56 -12.09 -5.03
N LYS A 40 31.95 -12.90 -4.03
CA LYS A 40 33.21 -13.63 -4.07
C LYS A 40 33.29 -14.57 -5.27
N LYS A 41 32.23 -15.35 -5.50
CA LYS A 41 32.13 -16.27 -6.65
C LYS A 41 32.33 -15.53 -7.97
N LEU A 42 31.61 -14.44 -8.21
CA LEU A 42 31.69 -13.70 -9.47
C LEU A 42 33.06 -13.04 -9.69
N VAL A 43 33.73 -12.60 -8.62
CA VAL A 43 35.11 -12.07 -8.70
C VAL A 43 36.10 -13.19 -8.99
N ASP A 44 35.97 -14.33 -8.31
CA ASP A 44 36.83 -15.49 -8.52
C ASP A 44 36.66 -16.06 -9.95
N ASP A 45 35.44 -16.17 -10.45
CA ASP A 45 35.10 -16.63 -11.81
C ASP A 45 35.64 -15.69 -12.90
N ALA A 46 35.69 -14.39 -12.61
CA ALA A 46 36.28 -13.40 -13.51
C ALA A 46 37.83 -13.44 -13.52
N GLY A 47 38.46 -14.24 -12.66
CA GLY A 47 39.92 -14.32 -12.52
C GLY A 47 40.51 -13.42 -11.44
N GLY A 48 39.66 -12.69 -10.71
CA GLY A 48 40.03 -11.78 -9.65
C GLY A 48 40.98 -10.65 -10.09
N PRO A 49 41.60 -9.95 -9.12
CA PRO A 49 42.39 -8.74 -9.40
C PRO A 49 43.61 -8.93 -10.31
N LEU A 50 44.05 -10.18 -10.51
CA LEU A 50 45.26 -10.53 -11.26
C LEU A 50 44.97 -10.99 -12.69
N TYR A 51 43.82 -11.63 -12.92
CA TYR A 51 43.52 -12.29 -14.19
C TYR A 51 42.21 -11.85 -14.83
N SER A 52 41.52 -10.84 -14.27
CA SER A 52 40.32 -10.33 -14.90
C SER A 52 40.60 -9.57 -16.19
N SER A 53 39.79 -9.90 -17.19
CA SER A 53 39.94 -9.37 -18.55
C SER A 53 39.58 -7.88 -18.64
N SER A 54 38.66 -7.42 -17.79
CA SER A 54 38.22 -6.03 -17.71
C SER A 54 37.58 -5.74 -16.34
N ALA A 55 37.66 -4.48 -15.92
CA ALA A 55 36.93 -3.99 -14.75
C ALA A 55 35.39 -4.11 -14.89
N SER A 56 34.88 -4.28 -16.12
CA SER A 56 33.47 -4.51 -16.41
C SER A 56 33.02 -5.95 -16.18
N SER A 57 33.95 -6.90 -16.17
CA SER A 57 33.66 -8.34 -16.04
C SER A 57 33.46 -8.78 -14.59
N GLU A 58 33.70 -7.88 -13.64
CA GLU A 58 33.45 -8.08 -12.21
C GLU A 58 32.27 -7.22 -11.73
N PRO A 59 31.55 -7.66 -10.67
CA PRO A 59 30.63 -6.79 -9.96
C PRO A 59 31.41 -5.61 -9.36
N ARG A 60 30.89 -4.40 -9.56
CA ARG A 60 31.55 -3.15 -9.14
C ARG A 60 31.82 -3.11 -7.64
N ASN A 61 30.86 -3.59 -6.86
CA ASN A 61 30.97 -3.74 -5.41
C ASN A 61 29.83 -4.63 -4.88
N LEU A 62 29.94 -5.01 -3.61
CA LEU A 62 28.90 -5.76 -2.92
C LEU A 62 27.55 -5.02 -2.90
N GLN A 63 27.54 -3.69 -2.90
CA GLN A 63 26.32 -2.87 -2.90
C GLN A 63 25.50 -3.07 -4.18
N GLN A 64 26.15 -3.28 -5.33
CA GLN A 64 25.47 -3.56 -6.59
C GLN A 64 24.59 -4.81 -6.49
N ILE A 65 25.10 -5.86 -5.84
CA ILE A 65 24.37 -7.11 -5.61
C ILE A 65 23.21 -6.88 -4.64
N TYR A 66 23.41 -6.11 -3.57
CA TYR A 66 22.32 -5.74 -2.66
C TYR A 66 21.18 -4.99 -3.38
N ASN A 67 21.53 -4.01 -4.22
CA ASN A 67 20.56 -3.20 -4.95
C ASN A 67 19.77 -4.04 -5.97
N ILE A 68 20.45 -4.91 -6.73
CA ILE A 68 19.78 -5.81 -7.69
C ILE A 68 18.89 -6.81 -6.95
N ARG A 69 19.35 -7.35 -5.81
CA ARG A 69 18.53 -8.26 -4.99
C ARG A 69 17.30 -7.57 -4.41
N SER A 70 17.42 -6.32 -3.97
CA SER A 70 16.26 -5.56 -3.50
C SER A 70 15.29 -5.19 -4.62
N SER A 71 15.78 -4.94 -5.85
CA SER A 71 14.91 -4.64 -7.00
C SER A 71 14.25 -5.88 -7.60
N THR A 72 14.85 -7.06 -7.42
CA THR A 72 14.32 -8.34 -7.93
C THR A 72 13.42 -9.06 -6.92
N LYS A 73 13.50 -8.72 -5.63
CA LYS A 73 12.48 -9.12 -4.67
C LYS A 73 11.17 -8.43 -5.07
N ALA A 74 10.21 -9.24 -5.54
CA ALA A 74 8.82 -8.81 -5.57
C ALA A 74 8.46 -8.26 -4.18
N ALA A 75 7.69 -7.19 -4.12
CA ALA A 75 7.20 -6.63 -2.87
C ALA A 75 6.28 -7.65 -2.19
N THR A 76 6.85 -8.64 -1.49
CA THR A 76 6.13 -9.55 -0.59
C THR A 76 5.81 -8.85 0.72
N LYS A 77 5.20 -7.67 0.64
CA LYS A 77 4.27 -7.25 1.67
C LYS A 77 2.92 -7.79 1.25
N THR A 78 2.61 -9.03 1.64
CA THR A 78 1.21 -9.35 1.93
C THR A 78 0.73 -8.26 2.86
N ASP A 79 -0.17 -7.41 2.36
CA ASP A 79 -0.55 -6.21 3.07
C ASP A 79 -1.11 -6.63 4.44
N GLN A 80 -0.61 -6.02 5.52
CA GLN A 80 -1.01 -6.38 6.88
C GLN A 80 -2.52 -6.21 7.06
N LEU A 81 -3.12 -5.29 6.31
CA LEU A 81 -4.56 -5.07 6.24
C LEU A 81 -5.29 -6.26 5.58
N THR A 82 -4.75 -6.87 4.53
CA THR A 82 -5.36 -8.08 3.93
C THR A 82 -5.39 -9.24 4.93
N HIS A 83 -4.33 -9.42 5.71
CA HIS A 83 -4.29 -10.46 6.74
C HIS A 83 -5.26 -10.16 7.88
N LEU A 84 -5.31 -8.90 8.35
CA LEU A 84 -6.23 -8.47 9.39
C LEU A 84 -7.68 -8.69 8.94
N VAL A 85 -8.04 -8.29 7.71
CA VAL A 85 -9.41 -8.49 7.24
C VAL A 85 -9.75 -9.95 6.96
N ALA A 86 -8.79 -10.76 6.50
CA ALA A 86 -8.98 -12.21 6.41
C ALA A 86 -9.33 -12.84 7.78
N GLN A 87 -8.72 -12.34 8.87
CA GLN A 87 -9.04 -12.77 10.24
C GLN A 87 -10.39 -12.24 10.75
N ILE A 88 -10.90 -11.15 10.16
CA ILE A 88 -12.19 -10.54 10.53
C ILE A 88 -13.34 -11.08 9.65
N ARG A 89 -13.09 -11.95 8.65
CA ARG A 89 -14.17 -12.56 7.83
C ARG A 89 -15.22 -13.32 8.65
N GLU A 90 -14.89 -13.77 9.85
CA GLU A 90 -15.81 -14.44 10.77
C GLU A 90 -16.57 -13.47 11.70
N SER A 91 -16.29 -12.16 11.61
CA SER A 91 -16.93 -11.12 12.40
C SER A 91 -18.19 -10.59 11.73
N THR A 92 -19.22 -10.33 12.52
CA THR A 92 -20.46 -9.63 12.09
C THR A 92 -20.24 -8.17 11.72
N PHE A 93 -19.02 -7.64 11.89
CA PHE A 93 -18.65 -6.26 11.54
C PHE A 93 -18.16 -6.09 10.09
N VAL A 94 -17.79 -7.19 9.43
CA VAL A 94 -17.41 -7.16 8.01
C VAL A 94 -18.61 -7.62 7.19
N HIS A 95 -19.28 -6.68 6.55
CA HIS A 95 -20.47 -6.98 5.75
C HIS A 95 -20.13 -7.48 4.35
N GLU A 96 -19.02 -7.02 3.76
CA GLU A 96 -18.60 -7.48 2.44
C GLU A 96 -17.07 -7.54 2.32
N LEU A 97 -16.59 -8.59 1.64
CA LEU A 97 -15.26 -8.66 1.07
C LEU A 97 -15.38 -8.95 -0.44
N ALA A 98 -14.93 -8.00 -1.24
CA ALA A 98 -14.72 -8.19 -2.67
C ALA A 98 -13.23 -8.16 -2.97
N ALA A 99 -12.73 -9.26 -3.52
CA ALA A 99 -11.35 -9.40 -3.97
C ALA A 99 -11.37 -9.85 -5.43
N ASP A 100 -10.94 -8.99 -6.35
CA ASP A 100 -10.69 -9.34 -7.74
C ASP A 100 -9.27 -8.96 -8.12
N GLY A 101 -8.40 -9.97 -8.24
CA GLY A 101 -6.99 -9.83 -8.63
C GLY A 101 -6.20 -8.84 -7.78
N GLU A 102 -6.22 -7.56 -8.19
CA GLU A 102 -5.50 -6.43 -7.59
C GLU A 102 -6.41 -5.45 -6.82
N SER A 103 -7.74 -5.58 -6.92
CA SER A 103 -8.70 -4.77 -6.18
C SER A 103 -9.18 -5.49 -4.92
N LEU A 104 -9.00 -4.82 -3.78
CA LEU A 104 -9.55 -5.24 -2.49
C LEU A 104 -10.50 -4.16 -1.99
N GLN A 105 -11.73 -4.56 -1.67
CA GLN A 105 -12.79 -3.68 -1.20
C GLN A 105 -13.48 -4.31 0.01
N TYR A 106 -13.65 -3.52 1.06
CA TYR A 106 -14.26 -3.93 2.32
C TYR A 106 -15.27 -2.91 2.81
N VAL A 107 -16.47 -3.37 3.11
CA VAL A 107 -17.49 -2.57 3.79
C VAL A 107 -17.51 -2.98 5.26
N LEU A 108 -17.07 -2.06 6.10
CA LEU A 108 -17.00 -2.22 7.55
C LEU A 108 -18.19 -1.50 8.18
N ALA A 109 -19.14 -2.26 8.71
CA ALA A 109 -20.30 -1.72 9.38
C ALA A 109 -20.79 -2.71 10.43
N SER A 110 -21.45 -2.21 11.47
CA SER A 110 -22.28 -3.06 12.32
C SER A 110 -23.72 -3.02 11.82
N GLU A 111 -24.49 -4.08 12.11
CA GLU A 111 -25.94 -4.07 11.85
C GLU A 111 -26.62 -2.85 12.45
N LYS A 112 -26.21 -2.43 13.66
CA LYS A 112 -26.70 -1.21 14.30
C LYS A 112 -26.46 0.03 13.44
N GLN A 113 -25.25 0.18 12.88
CA GLN A 113 -24.95 1.34 12.02
C GLN A 113 -25.78 1.34 10.75
N LEU A 114 -26.07 0.17 10.15
CA LEU A 114 -26.94 0.08 8.98
C LEU A 114 -28.40 0.43 9.33
N MET A 115 -28.91 -0.09 10.46
CA MET A 115 -30.26 0.24 10.94
C MET A 115 -30.41 1.72 11.31
N ASP A 116 -29.40 2.30 11.95
CA ASP A 116 -29.41 3.72 12.30
C ASP A 116 -29.26 4.59 11.05
N LEU A 117 -28.49 4.17 10.04
CA LEU A 117 -28.40 4.84 8.74
C LEU A 117 -29.77 4.87 8.05
N ASP A 118 -30.46 3.73 7.96
CA ASP A 118 -31.82 3.69 7.42
C ASP A 118 -32.74 4.61 8.23
N THR A 119 -32.81 4.40 9.54
CA THR A 119 -33.70 5.19 10.42
C THR A 119 -33.46 6.69 10.32
N PHE A 120 -32.20 7.13 10.31
CA PHE A 120 -31.85 8.54 10.43
C PHE A 120 -31.58 9.22 9.10
N CYS A 121 -31.20 8.53 8.03
CA CYS A 121 -30.79 9.18 6.79
C CYS A 121 -31.81 9.00 5.64
N THR A 122 -32.77 8.09 5.75
CA THR A 122 -33.74 7.83 4.65
C THR A 122 -35.15 8.38 4.93
N HIS A 123 -35.43 8.84 6.15
CA HIS A 123 -36.75 9.32 6.53
C HIS A 123 -37.11 10.67 5.87
N GLN A 124 -38.22 10.71 5.11
CA GLN A 124 -38.57 11.85 4.22
C GLN A 124 -38.69 13.22 4.92
N LEU A 125 -39.14 13.25 6.19
CA LEU A 125 -39.43 14.50 6.91
C LEU A 125 -38.43 14.84 8.02
N HIS A 126 -37.68 13.84 8.50
CA HIS A 126 -36.86 13.94 9.71
C HIS A 126 -35.62 13.09 9.51
N PHE A 127 -34.67 13.64 8.74
CA PHE A 127 -33.42 12.97 8.43
C PHE A 127 -32.22 13.79 8.87
N SER A 128 -31.13 13.08 9.13
CA SER A 128 -29.79 13.59 9.25
C SER A 128 -29.09 13.54 7.90
N VAL A 129 -28.21 14.49 7.64
CA VAL A 129 -27.38 14.47 6.44
C VAL A 129 -26.36 13.35 6.56
N PHE A 130 -26.45 12.37 5.66
CA PHE A 130 -25.41 11.37 5.50
C PHE A 130 -24.17 11.99 4.87
N SER A 131 -23.16 12.21 5.68
CA SER A 131 -21.91 12.85 5.27
C SER A 131 -20.89 11.78 4.90
N VAL A 132 -20.35 11.89 3.69
CA VAL A 132 -19.25 11.04 3.22
C VAL A 132 -18.00 11.89 3.22
N ASP A 133 -17.05 11.55 4.08
CA ASP A 133 -15.81 12.28 4.16
C ASP A 133 -14.84 11.83 3.06
N SER A 134 -14.01 12.78 2.65
CA SER A 134 -12.98 12.57 1.65
C SER A 134 -12.05 11.43 2.06
N THR A 135 -11.58 10.72 1.05
CA THR A 135 -10.89 9.45 1.23
C THR A 135 -9.47 9.67 1.77
N PHE A 136 -9.15 9.06 2.91
CA PHE A 136 -7.82 9.08 3.52
C PHE A 136 -6.96 7.94 3.00
N ASN A 137 -5.64 8.16 2.89
CA ASN A 137 -4.70 7.12 2.48
C ASN A 137 -4.09 6.46 3.73
N ILE A 138 -4.24 5.14 3.86
CA ILE A 138 -3.58 4.31 4.86
C ILE A 138 -2.78 3.22 4.14
N GLY A 139 -1.48 3.48 3.95
CA GLY A 139 -0.62 2.58 3.20
C GLY A 139 -1.06 2.50 1.73
N ASN A 140 -1.43 1.30 1.28
CA ASN A 140 -1.92 1.05 -0.08
C ASN A 140 -3.45 1.16 -0.20
N TYR A 141 -4.15 1.46 0.90
CA TYR A 141 -5.59 1.55 0.92
C TYR A 141 -6.07 2.98 1.06
N TYR A 142 -7.23 3.18 0.47
CA TYR A 142 -8.11 4.30 0.63
C TYR A 142 -9.15 3.95 1.68
N VAL A 143 -9.43 4.88 2.59
CA VAL A 143 -10.45 4.75 3.62
C VAL A 143 -11.44 5.89 3.47
N THR A 144 -12.66 5.56 3.10
CA THR A 144 -13.78 6.50 3.01
C THR A 144 -14.65 6.29 4.24
N ASN A 145 -14.71 7.31 5.10
CA ASN A 145 -15.53 7.28 6.30
C ASN A 145 -16.86 7.98 6.06
N THR A 146 -17.88 7.56 6.78
CA THR A 146 -19.18 8.22 6.76
C THR A 146 -19.61 8.60 8.17
N CYS A 147 -20.46 9.61 8.28
CA CYS A 147 -21.02 10.05 9.55
C CYS A 147 -22.41 10.64 9.37
N PHE A 148 -23.20 10.56 10.42
CA PHE A 148 -24.56 11.11 10.50
C PHE A 148 -24.89 11.46 11.95
N GLU A 149 -25.88 12.32 12.17
CA GLU A 149 -26.33 12.67 13.51
C GLU A 149 -27.34 11.65 14.05
N ASN A 150 -27.18 11.27 15.32
CA ASN A 150 -28.15 10.41 15.98
C ASN A 150 -29.37 11.22 16.44
N LEU A 151 -30.49 11.04 15.76
CA LEU A 151 -31.70 11.83 15.97
C LEU A 151 -32.50 11.42 17.23
N ARG A 152 -32.13 10.33 17.92
CA ARG A 152 -32.84 9.88 19.14
C ARG A 152 -32.38 10.60 20.40
N VAL A 153 -31.20 11.21 20.38
CA VAL A 153 -30.60 11.84 21.56
C VAL A 153 -30.11 13.24 21.25
N VAL A 154 -30.17 14.11 22.26
CA VAL A 154 -29.60 15.46 22.20
C VAL A 154 -28.72 15.71 23.40
N HIS A 155 -27.69 16.53 23.23
CA HIS A 155 -26.89 16.97 24.37
C HIS A 155 -27.76 17.75 25.36
N ALA A 156 -27.84 17.27 26.60
CA ALA A 156 -28.67 17.89 27.64
C ALA A 156 -28.10 19.21 28.18
N SER A 157 -26.78 19.39 28.11
CA SER A 157 -26.07 20.56 28.65
C SER A 157 -24.77 20.84 27.90
N GLY A 158 -24.11 21.95 28.22
CA GLY A 158 -22.82 22.34 27.65
C GLY A 158 -22.92 23.05 26.30
N LYS A 159 -21.78 23.15 25.60
CA LYS A 159 -21.62 23.91 24.34
C LYS A 159 -22.56 23.43 23.22
N TYR A 160 -22.89 22.15 23.21
CA TYR A 160 -23.70 21.51 22.16
C TYR A 160 -25.16 21.28 22.58
N LYS A 161 -25.61 21.90 23.69
CA LYS A 161 -26.96 21.70 24.23
C LYS A 161 -28.04 21.82 23.15
N GLY A 162 -28.93 20.83 23.09
CA GLY A 162 -30.03 20.77 22.13
C GLY A 162 -29.63 20.30 20.72
N ARG A 163 -28.35 19.99 20.48
CA ARG A 163 -27.90 19.40 19.21
C ARG A 163 -27.78 17.88 19.33
N HIS A 164 -27.97 17.22 18.20
CA HIS A 164 -27.71 15.78 18.05
C HIS A 164 -26.20 15.52 17.98
N PRO A 165 -25.70 14.43 18.59
CA PRO A 165 -24.31 14.04 18.45
C PRO A 165 -24.07 13.45 17.05
N LEU A 166 -22.89 13.74 16.49
CA LEU A 166 -22.41 13.10 15.27
C LEU A 166 -21.86 11.71 15.61
N GLU A 167 -22.32 10.69 14.88
CA GLU A 167 -21.87 9.32 15.00
C GLU A 167 -21.11 8.86 13.75
N MET A 168 -20.18 7.94 13.94
CA MET A 168 -19.48 7.29 12.83
C MET A 168 -20.38 6.24 12.20
N GLY A 169 -20.58 6.37 10.89
CA GLY A 169 -21.30 5.40 10.07
C GLY A 169 -20.39 4.30 9.52
N PRO A 170 -20.89 3.56 8.53
CA PRO A 170 -20.12 2.58 7.76
C PRO A 170 -18.83 3.16 7.16
N THR A 171 -17.77 2.35 7.12
CA THR A 171 -16.46 2.70 6.55
C THR A 171 -16.15 1.81 5.35
N PHE A 172 -15.67 2.41 4.27
CA PHE A 172 -15.22 1.71 3.07
C PHE A 172 -13.70 1.69 3.00
N VAL A 173 -13.09 0.51 2.96
CA VAL A 173 -11.66 0.33 2.73
C VAL A 173 -11.45 -0.25 1.35
N HIS A 174 -10.73 0.44 0.48
CA HIS A 174 -10.60 0.08 -0.94
C HIS A 174 -9.23 0.40 -1.51
N THR A 175 -8.87 -0.19 -2.64
CA THR A 175 -7.60 0.09 -3.33
C THR A 175 -7.74 1.06 -4.51
N HIS A 176 -8.97 1.38 -4.92
CA HIS A 176 -9.25 2.22 -6.10
C HIS A 176 -10.36 3.24 -5.85
N ARG A 177 -10.13 4.48 -6.30
CA ARG A 177 -11.08 5.61 -6.19
C ARG A 177 -11.88 5.81 -7.49
N ASP A 178 -12.36 4.73 -8.08
CA ASP A 178 -13.20 4.79 -9.28
C ASP A 178 -14.69 4.73 -8.93
N GLU A 179 -15.54 5.13 -9.89
CA GLU A 179 -16.99 5.19 -9.73
C GLU A 179 -17.59 3.83 -9.33
N ASN A 180 -17.12 2.74 -9.92
CA ASN A 180 -17.64 1.41 -9.67
C ASN A 180 -17.36 0.95 -8.22
N SER A 181 -16.18 1.27 -7.70
CA SER A 181 -15.81 1.04 -6.30
C SER A 181 -16.76 1.77 -5.34
N TYR A 182 -17.07 3.03 -5.60
CA TYR A 182 -18.01 3.79 -4.75
C TYR A 182 -19.47 3.36 -4.91
N LEU A 183 -19.92 3.02 -6.12
CA LEU A 183 -21.26 2.46 -6.34
C LEU A 183 -21.44 1.16 -5.56
N ARG A 184 -20.44 0.29 -5.56
CA ARG A 184 -20.47 -0.95 -4.78
C ARG A 184 -20.62 -0.68 -3.29
N PHE A 185 -19.87 0.28 -2.75
CA PHE A 185 -20.03 0.69 -1.36
C PHE A 185 -21.46 1.13 -1.05
N LEU A 186 -22.02 2.03 -1.86
CA LEU A 186 -23.37 2.57 -1.63
C LEU A 186 -24.47 1.50 -1.72
N VAL A 187 -24.36 0.53 -2.63
CA VAL A 187 -25.32 -0.59 -2.74
C VAL A 187 -25.38 -1.40 -1.44
N HIS A 188 -24.26 -1.54 -0.72
CA HIS A 188 -24.23 -2.29 0.54
C HIS A 188 -24.73 -1.49 1.75
N LEU A 189 -25.00 -0.18 1.59
CA LEU A 189 -25.58 0.65 2.65
C LEU A 189 -27.10 0.67 2.61
N ILE A 190 -27.71 0.27 1.49
CA ILE A 190 -29.15 0.25 1.29
C ILE A 190 -29.60 -1.20 1.43
N VAL A 191 -30.07 -1.57 2.63
CA VAL A 191 -30.63 -2.90 2.94
C VAL A 191 -32.15 -2.82 2.99
#